data_AF-A0A7Y2BF27-F1
#
_entry.id   AF-A0A7Y2BF27-F1
#
_cell.length_a   1.000
_cell.length_b   1.000
_cell.length_c   1.000
_cell.angle_alpha   90.00
_cell.angle_beta   90.00
_cell.angle_gamma   90.00
#
_symmetry.space_group_name_H-M   'P 1'
#
loop_
_entity.id
_entity.type
_entity.pdbx_description
1 polymer ?
#
loop_
_entity_poly.entity_id
_entity_poly.type
_entity_poly.pdbx_seq_one_letter_code
_entity_poly.pdbx_strand_id
1 'polypeptide(L)'
;MEKETRNRIQRATQAARELLEHEYAEQLEGVFDIRLDGTVESEPGEHLDPAQRVLRRKLVTAIEHQQASGMKMADAVSAHLREAAFTTLNRFVALKMLEARELVQECISRGDQSAGFKEFAGLAPGLVQLSDHGYRIYIESLFDEIGREVRVLFDRRDPVSLLWPRRQTLVDLLGVLNSTELDSVWAEDETIGWVYQYFNSDEERKQMRAESQAPRNSRELAVRNQFFTPRYVVQFLADNTLGRIWYEMRQGDTQLRDLDYLVRNTDESFLSEGQIPPRSEGGDGSSGETDASEPILVPFRAKKDPRDIRVLDPACGSGHFLLYAFDLLQTIYCEAWEDESSPESEVTARTLRQDYPDIGSLSAAVPSLILRHNLHGIDIDTRAAQIAALAMWMRAQRGFKDSGTARGDRPAIQK
;
A
#
# COMPACT_ATOMS: atom_id res chain seq x y z
N MET A 1 1.73 -15.79 2.65
CA MET A 1 3.11 -15.91 3.19
C MET A 1 3.20 -16.90 4.35
N GLU A 2 4.25 -17.74 4.43
CA GLU A 2 4.45 -18.71 5.53
C GLU A 2 4.72 -18.02 6.88
N LYS A 3 4.44 -18.73 7.99
CA LYS A 3 4.62 -18.20 9.36
C LYS A 3 6.08 -17.82 9.64
N GLU A 4 7.04 -18.62 9.19
CA GLU A 4 8.45 -18.36 9.45
C GLU A 4 8.94 -17.09 8.76
N THR A 5 8.58 -16.91 7.48
CA THR A 5 8.87 -15.69 6.72
C THR A 5 8.30 -14.45 7.40
N ARG A 6 7.05 -14.53 7.89
CA ARG A 6 6.43 -13.43 8.66
C ARG A 6 7.19 -13.11 9.94
N ASN A 7 7.67 -14.14 10.65
CA ASN A 7 8.49 -13.93 11.86
C ASN A 7 9.82 -13.22 11.53
N ARG A 8 10.45 -13.51 10.38
CA ARG A 8 11.67 -12.82 9.94
C ARG A 8 11.40 -11.35 9.65
N ILE A 9 10.31 -11.04 8.93
CA ILE A 9 9.87 -9.66 8.68
C ILE A 9 9.59 -8.93 10.00
N GLN A 10 8.91 -9.59 10.95
CA GLN A 10 8.63 -9.00 12.26
C GLN A 10 9.90 -8.62 13.02
N ARG A 11 10.88 -9.54 13.10
CA ARG A 11 12.18 -9.27 13.75
C ARG A 11 12.91 -8.10 13.11
N ALA A 12 13.02 -8.11 11.78
CA ALA A 12 13.69 -7.03 11.05
C ALA A 12 12.99 -5.68 11.23
N THR A 13 11.65 -5.68 11.20
CA THR A 13 10.84 -4.46 11.40
C THR A 13 11.05 -3.87 12.80
N GLN A 14 11.03 -4.70 13.85
CA GLN A 14 11.24 -4.22 15.22
C GLN A 14 12.67 -3.74 15.44
N ALA A 15 13.68 -4.46 14.93
CA ALA A 15 15.07 -4.02 15.02
C ALA A 15 15.30 -2.67 14.30
N ALA A 16 14.76 -2.52 13.09
CA ALA A 16 14.86 -1.26 12.35
C ALA A 16 14.11 -0.11 13.03
N ARG A 17 12.94 -0.40 13.62
CA ARG A 17 12.18 0.57 14.41
C ARG A 17 12.97 1.04 15.63
N GLU A 18 13.52 0.13 16.42
CA GLU A 18 14.31 0.45 17.62
C GLU A 18 15.52 1.33 17.27
N LEU A 19 16.25 0.99 16.20
CA LEU A 19 17.37 1.80 15.70
C LEU A 19 16.94 3.24 15.37
N LEU A 20 15.84 3.40 14.65
CA LEU A 20 15.35 4.71 14.22
C LEU A 20 14.74 5.52 15.36
N GLU A 21 13.97 4.89 16.25
CA GLU A 21 13.38 5.56 17.42
C GLU A 21 14.49 6.04 18.37
N HIS A 22 15.53 5.23 18.60
CA HIS A 22 16.67 5.63 19.41
C HIS A 22 17.46 6.78 18.78
N GLU A 23 17.79 6.69 17.49
CA GLU A 23 18.50 7.73 16.75
C GLU A 23 17.75 9.08 16.76
N TYR A 24 16.44 9.04 16.57
CA TYR A 24 15.61 10.25 16.55
C TYR A 24 15.38 10.82 17.95
N ALA A 25 15.34 9.99 18.99
CA ALA A 25 15.38 10.45 20.37
C ALA A 25 16.69 11.22 20.65
N GLU A 26 17.84 10.65 20.28
CA GLU A 26 19.14 11.31 20.49
C GLU A 26 19.24 12.64 19.74
N GLN A 27 18.69 12.74 18.53
CA GLN A 27 18.65 14.01 17.80
C GLN A 27 17.74 15.04 18.46
N LEU A 28 16.52 14.65 18.84
CA LEU A 28 15.58 15.56 19.49
C LEU A 28 16.17 16.11 20.80
N GLU A 29 16.71 15.23 21.66
CA GLU A 29 17.24 15.64 22.97
C GLU A 29 18.62 16.30 22.86
N GLY A 30 19.54 15.69 22.11
CA GLY A 30 20.95 16.09 22.09
C GLY A 30 21.30 17.19 21.10
N VAL A 31 20.48 17.40 20.07
CA VAL A 31 20.73 18.44 19.05
C VAL A 31 19.69 19.55 19.13
N PHE A 32 18.42 19.21 19.30
CA PHE A 32 17.31 20.18 19.17
C PHE A 32 16.71 20.65 20.49
N ASP A 33 17.22 20.18 21.64
CA ASP A 33 16.72 20.53 22.98
C ASP A 33 15.21 20.27 23.17
N ILE A 34 14.71 19.17 22.57
CA ILE A 34 13.33 18.71 22.66
C ILE A 34 13.35 17.40 23.46
N ARG A 35 12.97 17.46 24.74
CA ARG A 35 13.03 16.30 25.64
C ARG A 35 11.84 15.37 25.46
N LEU A 36 12.06 14.07 25.64
CA LEU A 36 10.99 13.08 25.56
C LEU A 36 9.95 13.21 26.68
N ASP A 37 10.30 13.82 27.81
CA ASP A 37 9.36 14.15 28.90
C ASP A 37 8.41 15.31 28.56
N GLY A 38 8.54 15.90 27.36
CA GLY A 38 7.74 17.01 26.88
C GLY A 38 8.31 18.39 27.22
N THR A 39 9.48 18.46 27.85
CA THR A 39 10.15 19.74 28.08
C THR A 39 10.76 20.25 26.77
N VAL A 40 10.30 21.42 26.33
CA VAL A 40 10.81 22.13 25.14
C VAL A 40 11.13 23.56 25.54
N GLU A 41 12.41 23.94 25.45
CA GLU A 41 12.84 25.31 25.74
C GLU A 41 12.25 26.29 24.73
N SER A 42 11.83 27.48 25.17
CA SER A 42 11.21 28.47 24.26
C SER A 42 12.19 28.99 23.22
N GLU A 43 13.46 29.15 23.61
CA GLU A 43 14.53 29.62 22.72
C GLU A 43 15.44 28.45 22.29
N PRO A 44 15.93 28.45 21.04
CA PRO A 44 16.94 27.49 20.60
C PRO A 44 18.26 27.68 21.35
N GLY A 45 18.90 26.59 21.76
CA GLY A 45 20.22 26.62 22.39
C GLY A 45 21.28 27.34 21.55
N GLU A 46 22.27 27.93 22.22
CA GLU A 46 23.36 28.67 21.55
C GLU A 46 24.23 27.77 20.66
N HIS A 47 24.29 26.48 20.94
CA HIS A 47 25.05 25.47 20.17
C HIS A 47 24.45 25.18 18.78
N LEU A 48 23.20 25.56 18.51
CA LEU A 48 22.58 25.32 17.22
C LEU A 48 23.07 26.31 16.17
N ASP A 49 23.53 25.78 15.04
CA ASP A 49 23.83 26.55 13.84
C ASP A 49 22.55 27.14 13.19
N PRO A 50 22.66 28.08 12.23
CA PRO A 50 21.49 28.70 11.60
C PRO A 50 20.53 27.73 10.92
N ALA A 51 21.03 26.63 10.32
CA ALA A 51 20.20 25.62 9.66
C ALA A 51 19.47 24.77 10.70
N GLN A 52 20.17 24.34 11.75
CA GLN A 52 19.60 23.61 12.89
C GLN A 52 18.51 24.43 13.59
N ARG A 53 18.70 25.75 13.75
CA ARG A 53 17.66 26.64 14.31
C ARG A 53 16.38 26.66 13.46
N VAL A 54 16.51 26.61 12.12
CA VAL A 54 15.36 26.51 11.21
C VAL A 54 14.66 25.16 11.38
N LEU A 55 15.42 24.06 11.40
CA LEU A 55 14.88 22.72 11.59
C LEU A 55 14.16 22.57 12.94
N ARG A 56 14.78 23.04 14.03
CA ARG A 56 14.20 23.05 15.37
C ARG A 56 12.84 23.75 15.38
N ARG A 57 12.74 24.96 14.82
CA ARG A 57 11.46 25.68 14.76
C ARG A 57 10.38 24.86 14.07
N LYS A 58 10.70 24.23 12.94
CA LYS A 58 9.74 23.38 12.23
C LYS A 58 9.33 22.15 13.03
N LEU A 59 10.29 21.49 13.71
CA LEU A 59 10.02 20.35 14.60
C LEU A 59 9.09 20.75 15.74
N VAL A 60 9.41 21.84 16.45
CA VAL A 60 8.58 22.36 17.55
C VAL A 60 7.17 22.68 17.06
N THR A 61 7.02 23.40 15.94
CA THR A 61 5.70 23.70 15.37
C THR A 61 4.92 22.44 15.00
N ALA A 62 5.57 21.41 14.46
CA ALA A 62 4.91 20.14 14.13
C ALA A 62 4.42 19.40 15.38
N ILE A 63 5.22 19.39 16.44
CA ILE A 63 4.89 18.78 17.73
C ILE A 63 3.74 19.56 18.41
N GLU A 64 3.80 20.89 18.42
CA GLU A 64 2.73 21.75 18.95
C GLU A 64 1.41 21.54 18.19
N HIS A 65 1.46 21.32 16.88
CA HIS A 65 0.27 20.98 16.09
C HIS A 65 -0.35 19.65 16.54
N GLN A 66 0.46 18.63 16.82
CA GLN A 66 -0.03 17.37 17.39
C GLN A 66 -0.59 17.57 18.80
N GLN A 67 0.06 18.39 19.63
CA GLN A 67 -0.44 18.76 20.95
C GLN A 67 -1.82 19.44 20.89
N ALA A 68 -2.03 20.33 19.91
CA ALA A 68 -3.30 21.01 19.68
C ALA A 68 -4.47 20.05 19.37
N SER A 69 -4.17 18.80 18.99
CA SER A 69 -5.16 17.73 18.83
C SER A 69 -5.57 17.07 20.16
N GLY A 70 -5.15 17.62 21.30
CA GLY A 70 -5.53 17.18 22.65
C GLY A 70 -4.52 16.26 23.33
N MET A 71 -3.31 16.09 22.77
CA MET A 71 -2.24 15.29 23.37
C MET A 71 -1.48 16.09 24.44
N LYS A 72 -0.91 15.42 25.44
CA LYS A 72 0.11 16.05 26.30
C LYS A 72 1.38 16.27 25.49
N MET A 73 2.22 17.23 25.89
CA MET A 73 3.45 17.53 25.15
C MET A 73 4.38 16.32 25.01
N ALA A 74 4.59 15.55 26.09
CA ALA A 74 5.38 14.32 26.05
C ALA A 74 4.83 13.29 25.04
N ASP A 75 3.50 13.14 24.99
CA ASP A 75 2.82 12.24 24.05
C ASP A 75 2.97 12.74 22.61
N ALA A 76 2.92 14.06 22.38
CA ALA A 76 3.13 14.67 21.08
C ALA A 76 4.58 14.50 20.58
N VAL A 77 5.58 14.72 21.45
CA VAL A 77 7.00 14.46 21.11
C VAL A 77 7.19 12.98 20.73
N SER A 78 6.66 12.07 21.53
CA SER A 78 6.72 10.62 21.29
C SER A 78 5.99 10.22 20.00
N ALA A 79 4.85 10.84 19.70
CA ALA A 79 4.10 10.60 18.48
C ALA A 79 4.88 11.06 17.23
N HIS A 80 5.45 12.27 17.26
CA HIS A 80 6.25 12.80 16.16
C HIS A 80 7.49 11.95 15.88
N LEU A 81 8.25 11.58 16.91
CA LEU A 81 9.41 10.70 16.81
C LEU A 81 9.04 9.37 16.14
N ARG A 82 7.95 8.75 16.62
CA ARG A 82 7.46 7.48 16.08
C ARG A 82 7.04 7.60 14.62
N GLU A 83 6.38 8.69 14.26
CA GLU A 83 5.92 8.94 12.88
C GLU A 83 7.09 9.18 11.93
N ALA A 84 8.14 9.89 12.39
CA ALA A 84 9.39 10.04 11.65
C ALA A 84 10.09 8.69 11.44
N ALA A 85 10.20 7.86 12.48
CA ALA A 85 10.78 6.51 12.40
C ALA A 85 9.97 5.61 11.45
N PHE A 86 8.64 5.64 11.56
CA PHE A 86 7.73 4.92 10.68
C PHE A 86 7.94 5.31 9.21
N THR A 87 7.92 6.60 8.92
CA THR A 87 8.05 7.13 7.56
C THR A 87 9.41 6.77 6.96
N THR A 88 10.47 6.91 7.76
CA THR A 88 11.83 6.53 7.34
C THR A 88 11.90 5.05 6.99
N LEU A 89 11.46 4.16 7.90
CA LEU A 89 11.48 2.72 7.66
C LEU A 89 10.70 2.34 6.40
N ASN A 90 9.48 2.84 6.24
CA ASN A 90 8.63 2.48 5.10
C ASN A 90 9.19 2.99 3.77
N ARG A 91 9.89 4.12 3.74
CA ARG A 91 10.60 4.59 2.53
C ARG A 91 11.75 3.66 2.14
N PHE A 92 12.55 3.20 3.11
CA PHE A 92 13.65 2.27 2.83
C PHE A 92 13.15 0.87 2.46
N VAL A 93 12.08 0.39 3.11
CA VAL A 93 11.39 -0.85 2.73
C VAL A 93 10.80 -0.73 1.33
N ALA A 94 10.19 0.40 1.00
CA ALA A 94 9.69 0.66 -0.34
C ALA A 94 10.83 0.58 -1.36
N LEU A 95 11.93 1.31 -1.16
CA LEU A 95 13.11 1.23 -2.04
C LEU A 95 13.61 -0.22 -2.19
N LYS A 96 13.62 -1.02 -1.11
CA LYS A 96 14.00 -2.44 -1.19
C LYS A 96 13.11 -3.23 -2.13
N MET A 97 11.80 -3.07 -1.97
CA MET A 97 10.82 -3.75 -2.80
C MET A 97 10.90 -3.28 -4.25
N LEU A 98 11.07 -1.98 -4.49
CA LEU A 98 11.23 -1.42 -5.83
C LEU A 98 12.47 -1.98 -6.52
N GLU A 99 13.57 -2.11 -5.78
CA GLU A 99 14.82 -2.66 -6.29
C GLU A 99 14.66 -4.14 -6.65
N ALA A 100 14.09 -4.95 -5.75
CA ALA A 100 13.83 -6.38 -5.99
C ALA A 100 12.86 -6.64 -7.17
N ARG A 101 12.04 -5.65 -7.52
CA ARG A 101 11.08 -5.70 -8.62
C ARG A 101 11.58 -5.02 -9.89
N GLU A 102 12.84 -4.58 -9.91
CA GLU A 102 13.49 -3.89 -11.04
C GLU A 102 12.77 -2.58 -11.44
N LEU A 103 12.04 -1.97 -10.50
CA LEU A 103 11.39 -0.68 -10.68
C LEU A 103 12.33 0.49 -10.40
N VAL A 104 13.42 0.23 -9.69
CA VAL A 104 14.57 1.14 -9.59
C VAL A 104 15.85 0.32 -9.79
N GLN A 105 16.92 0.99 -10.21
CA GLN A 105 18.25 0.38 -10.22
C GLN A 105 18.68 0.08 -8.77
N GLU A 106 19.63 -0.85 -8.60
CA GLU A 106 20.24 -1.14 -7.30
C GLU A 106 20.65 0.15 -6.59
N CYS A 107 19.95 0.48 -5.50
CA CYS A 107 20.07 1.78 -4.84
C CYS A 107 20.46 1.66 -3.37
N ILE A 108 20.03 0.60 -2.69
CA ILE A 108 20.28 0.43 -1.26
C ILE A 108 20.80 -0.95 -0.86
N SER A 109 20.85 -1.95 -1.75
CA SER A 109 21.31 -3.32 -1.39
C SER A 109 22.79 -3.45 -1.15
N ARG A 110 23.60 -2.54 -1.68
CA ARG A 110 25.02 -2.48 -1.38
C ARG A 110 25.43 -1.14 -0.78
N GLY A 111 24.47 -0.39 -0.21
CA GLY A 111 24.73 0.96 0.33
C GLY A 111 25.43 1.84 -0.71
N ASP A 112 26.53 2.47 -0.32
CA ASP A 112 27.39 3.28 -1.20
C ASP A 112 28.07 2.49 -2.33
N GLN A 113 28.00 1.16 -2.32
CA GLN A 113 28.52 0.31 -3.39
C GLN A 113 27.46 -0.07 -4.41
N SER A 114 26.21 0.37 -4.21
CA SER A 114 25.08 0.10 -5.11
C SER A 114 25.34 0.71 -6.49
N ALA A 115 24.97 -0.02 -7.54
CA ALA A 115 25.23 0.37 -8.92
C ALA A 115 24.62 1.75 -9.27
N GLY A 116 23.38 2.00 -8.84
CA GLY A 116 22.71 3.28 -9.08
C GLY A 116 23.37 4.46 -8.37
N PHE A 117 23.91 4.26 -7.17
CA PHE A 117 24.67 5.31 -6.49
C PHE A 117 26.01 5.60 -7.17
N LYS A 118 26.72 4.56 -7.65
CA LYS A 118 27.97 4.74 -8.39
C LYS A 118 27.75 5.53 -9.68
N GLU A 119 26.67 5.25 -10.39
CA GLU A 119 26.29 5.98 -11.60
C GLU A 119 25.95 7.44 -11.28
N PHE A 120 25.15 7.69 -10.25
CA PHE A 120 24.81 9.03 -9.77
C PHE A 120 26.06 9.85 -9.36
N ALA A 121 26.97 9.24 -8.58
CA ALA A 121 28.21 9.88 -8.17
C ALA A 121 29.13 10.19 -9.36
N GLY A 122 29.11 9.36 -10.41
CA GLY A 122 29.83 9.60 -11.66
C GLY A 122 29.32 10.83 -12.43
N LEU A 123 28.01 11.11 -12.35
CA LEU A 123 27.39 12.30 -12.96
C LEU A 123 27.62 13.58 -12.15
N ALA A 124 27.85 13.47 -10.84
CA ALA A 124 28.08 14.60 -9.94
C ALA A 124 29.32 14.39 -9.03
N PRO A 125 30.54 14.46 -9.59
CA PRO A 125 31.77 14.10 -8.85
C PRO A 125 32.03 14.95 -7.60
N GLY A 126 31.50 16.18 -7.56
CA GLY A 126 31.63 17.07 -6.39
C GLY A 126 30.93 16.56 -5.14
N LEU A 127 29.93 15.69 -5.28
CA LEU A 127 29.18 15.14 -4.14
C LEU A 127 30.02 14.21 -3.25
N VAL A 128 31.06 13.59 -3.82
CA VAL A 128 31.96 12.68 -3.09
C VAL A 128 32.73 13.40 -1.97
N GLN A 129 32.83 14.74 -2.03
CA GLN A 129 33.46 15.57 -1.01
C GLN A 129 32.61 15.76 0.25
N LEU A 130 31.31 15.44 0.20
CA LEU A 130 30.43 15.48 1.36
C LEU A 130 30.77 14.35 2.33
N SER A 131 30.40 14.51 3.61
CA SER A 131 30.72 13.55 4.68
C SER A 131 30.09 12.17 4.49
N ASP A 132 29.00 12.08 3.75
CA ASP A 132 28.32 10.84 3.35
C ASP A 132 28.52 10.51 1.86
N HIS A 133 29.49 11.17 1.22
CA HIS A 133 29.76 11.10 -0.22
C HIS A 133 28.55 11.46 -1.12
N GLY A 134 27.54 12.15 -0.57
CA GLY A 134 26.31 12.53 -1.27
C GLY A 134 25.26 11.42 -1.32
N TYR A 135 25.41 10.35 -0.54
CA TYR A 135 24.46 9.23 -0.51
C TYR A 135 23.05 9.68 -0.07
N ARG A 136 22.93 10.58 0.91
CA ARG A 136 21.64 11.17 1.30
C ARG A 136 20.97 11.88 0.13
N ILE A 137 21.72 12.70 -0.62
CA ILE A 137 21.19 13.45 -1.77
C ILE A 137 20.69 12.48 -2.85
N TYR A 138 21.42 11.38 -3.08
CA TYR A 138 20.97 10.33 -4.00
C TYR A 138 19.64 9.72 -3.57
N ILE A 139 19.52 9.30 -2.30
CA ILE A 139 18.28 8.71 -1.77
C ILE A 139 17.12 9.72 -1.80
N GLU A 140 17.36 10.97 -1.41
CA GLU A 140 16.36 12.05 -1.49
C GLU A 140 15.94 12.33 -2.95
N SER A 141 16.84 12.17 -3.91
CA SER A 141 16.52 12.29 -5.35
C SER A 141 15.61 11.15 -5.81
N LEU A 142 15.83 9.92 -5.35
CA LEU A 142 14.93 8.80 -5.60
C LEU A 142 13.55 9.03 -4.98
N PHE A 143 13.50 9.58 -3.76
CA PHE A 143 12.22 9.96 -3.13
C PHE A 143 11.49 11.00 -3.96
N ASP A 144 12.18 12.03 -4.45
CA ASP A 144 11.57 13.06 -5.31
C ASP A 144 11.09 12.48 -6.65
N GLU A 145 11.79 11.50 -7.23
CA GLU A 145 11.39 10.83 -8.45
C GLU A 145 10.14 9.96 -8.26
N ILE A 146 10.18 9.04 -7.30
CA ILE A 146 9.06 8.13 -7.00
C ILE A 146 7.84 8.92 -6.48
N GLY A 147 8.10 9.98 -5.72
CA GLY A 147 7.08 10.88 -5.17
C GLY A 147 6.27 11.65 -6.23
N ARG A 148 6.66 11.62 -7.51
CA ARG A 148 5.83 12.15 -8.61
C ARG A 148 4.54 11.35 -8.81
N GLU A 149 4.57 10.04 -8.55
CA GLU A 149 3.43 9.14 -8.70
C GLU A 149 2.90 8.65 -7.33
N VAL A 150 3.80 8.35 -6.39
CA VAL A 150 3.47 7.89 -5.03
C VAL A 150 3.78 8.99 -4.01
N ARG A 151 3.06 10.11 -4.11
CA ARG A 151 3.43 11.37 -3.42
C ARG A 151 3.54 11.25 -1.91
N VAL A 152 2.51 10.74 -1.25
CA VAL A 152 2.36 10.95 0.19
C VAL A 152 3.46 10.28 1.00
N LEU A 153 3.83 9.03 0.70
CA LEU A 153 4.90 8.33 1.42
C LEU A 153 6.26 8.99 1.19
N PHE A 154 6.56 9.45 -0.03
CA PHE A 154 7.88 9.98 -0.41
C PHE A 154 8.00 11.51 -0.30
N ASP A 155 6.99 12.21 0.19
CA ASP A 155 7.04 13.67 0.33
C ASP A 155 8.02 14.10 1.43
N ARG A 156 9.21 14.55 1.03
CA ARG A 156 10.24 15.06 1.95
C ARG A 156 9.90 16.43 2.57
N ARG A 157 8.82 17.08 2.14
CA ARG A 157 8.38 18.37 2.71
C ARG A 157 7.50 18.18 3.94
N ASP A 158 7.02 16.94 4.18
CA ASP A 158 6.29 16.61 5.38
C ASP A 158 7.15 16.85 6.64
N PRO A 159 6.63 17.50 7.70
CA PRO A 159 7.36 17.70 8.93
C PRO A 159 7.96 16.43 9.55
N VAL A 160 7.38 15.25 9.34
CA VAL A 160 7.94 13.98 9.84
C VAL A 160 9.23 13.58 9.13
N SER A 161 9.58 14.25 8.03
CA SER A 161 10.81 14.06 7.24
C SER A 161 11.97 14.97 7.68
N LEU A 162 11.79 15.78 8.73
CA LEU A 162 12.82 16.73 9.19
C LEU A 162 14.02 16.03 9.84
N LEU A 163 13.81 14.85 10.43
CA LEU A 163 14.86 14.01 10.98
C LEU A 163 15.41 13.06 9.91
N TRP A 164 16.69 12.75 10.00
CA TRP A 164 17.38 11.85 9.07
C TRP A 164 18.40 10.99 9.83
N PRO A 165 18.50 9.67 9.59
CA PRO A 165 19.41 8.82 10.34
C PRO A 165 20.86 9.22 10.06
N ARG A 166 21.66 9.43 11.11
CA ARG A 166 23.10 9.61 10.96
C ARG A 166 23.75 8.38 10.33
N ARG A 167 24.97 8.56 9.81
CA ARG A 167 25.67 7.59 8.97
C ARG A 167 25.70 6.17 9.58
N GLN A 168 26.02 6.04 10.86
CA GLN A 168 26.10 4.74 11.53
C GLN A 168 24.73 4.05 11.54
N THR A 169 23.71 4.74 12.06
CA THR A 169 22.32 4.22 12.09
C THR A 169 21.81 3.88 10.70
N LEU A 170 22.16 4.65 9.67
CA LEU A 170 21.80 4.35 8.29
C LEU A 170 22.46 3.05 7.80
N VAL A 171 23.75 2.84 8.10
CA VAL A 171 24.46 1.59 7.76
C VAL A 171 23.82 0.40 8.49
N ASP A 172 23.48 0.56 9.76
CA ASP A 172 22.86 -0.49 10.57
C ASP A 172 21.44 -0.82 10.07
N LEU A 173 20.64 0.19 9.72
CA LEU A 173 19.34 0.03 9.08
C LEU A 173 19.46 -0.75 7.77
N LEU A 174 20.42 -0.37 6.91
CA LEU A 174 20.67 -1.09 5.67
C LEU A 174 21.13 -2.53 5.94
N GLY A 175 21.93 -2.77 6.99
CA GLY A 175 22.32 -4.11 7.42
C GLY A 175 21.13 -4.99 7.79
N VAL A 176 20.16 -4.44 8.52
CA VAL A 176 18.90 -5.13 8.86
C VAL A 176 18.11 -5.48 7.59
N LEU A 177 17.93 -4.51 6.69
CA LEU A 177 17.14 -4.70 5.46
C LEU A 177 17.85 -5.59 4.41
N ASN A 178 19.18 -5.66 4.44
CA ASN A 178 20.01 -6.46 3.52
C ASN A 178 20.36 -7.84 4.07
N SER A 179 19.73 -8.26 5.17
CA SER A 179 19.91 -9.61 5.67
C SER A 179 19.45 -10.63 4.62
N THR A 180 20.30 -11.61 4.33
CA THR A 180 20.01 -12.69 3.36
C THR A 180 18.77 -13.51 3.74
N GLU A 181 18.37 -13.48 5.02
CA GLU A 181 17.13 -14.11 5.50
C GLU A 181 15.87 -13.49 4.89
N LEU A 182 15.98 -12.26 4.36
CA LEU A 182 14.89 -11.47 3.80
C LEU A 182 14.89 -11.42 2.27
N ASP A 183 15.87 -12.02 1.56
CA ASP A 183 16.00 -11.87 0.11
C ASP A 183 14.72 -12.20 -0.66
N SER A 184 14.02 -13.27 -0.27
CA SER A 184 12.78 -13.69 -0.92
C SER A 184 11.57 -12.81 -0.61
N VAL A 185 11.61 -12.00 0.45
CA VAL A 185 10.43 -11.24 0.91
C VAL A 185 10.22 -9.97 0.11
N TRP A 186 11.28 -9.40 -0.48
CA TRP A 186 11.18 -8.10 -1.16
C TRP A 186 10.40 -8.16 -2.48
N ALA A 187 10.26 -9.34 -3.08
CA ALA A 187 9.43 -9.57 -4.26
C ALA A 187 7.93 -9.71 -3.94
N GLU A 188 7.57 -10.07 -2.70
CA GLU A 188 6.19 -10.37 -2.29
C GLU A 188 5.34 -9.11 -2.10
N ASP A 189 4.10 -9.10 -2.58
CA ASP A 189 3.19 -7.95 -2.50
C ASP A 189 2.75 -7.61 -1.08
N GLU A 190 2.60 -8.62 -0.23
CA GLU A 190 2.12 -8.46 1.14
C GLU A 190 3.19 -7.88 2.10
N THR A 191 4.46 -7.87 1.70
CA THR A 191 5.61 -7.55 2.58
C THR A 191 5.47 -6.18 3.24
N ILE A 192 5.10 -5.15 2.48
CA ILE A 192 4.93 -3.81 3.04
C ILE A 192 3.76 -3.73 4.04
N GLY A 193 2.71 -4.52 3.82
CA GLY A 193 1.60 -4.66 4.76
C GLY A 193 2.03 -5.32 6.07
N TRP A 194 2.89 -6.34 6.00
CA TRP A 194 3.50 -6.98 7.17
C TRP A 194 4.42 -6.04 7.93
N VAL A 195 5.26 -5.25 7.25
CA VAL A 195 6.09 -4.22 7.88
C VAL A 195 5.22 -3.18 8.60
N TYR A 196 4.16 -2.69 7.95
CA TYR A 196 3.20 -1.77 8.57
C TYR A 196 2.58 -2.35 9.85
N GLN A 197 2.15 -3.61 9.82
CA GLN A 197 1.58 -4.30 10.97
C GLN A 197 2.59 -4.49 12.09
N TYR A 198 3.76 -5.01 11.74
CA TYR A 198 4.82 -5.32 12.69
C TYR A 198 5.57 -4.10 13.17
N PHE A 199 5.27 -2.89 12.70
CA PHE A 199 5.80 -1.68 13.30
C PHE A 199 5.23 -1.46 14.71
N ASN A 200 3.95 -1.77 14.92
CA ASN A 200 3.33 -1.75 16.25
C ASN A 200 3.55 -3.11 16.93
N SER A 201 4.33 -3.15 18.01
CA SER A 201 4.60 -4.40 18.74
C SER A 201 3.31 -5.04 19.30
N ASP A 202 3.33 -6.37 19.47
CA ASP A 202 2.20 -7.08 20.08
C ASP A 202 2.08 -6.72 21.56
N GLU A 203 3.19 -6.45 22.24
CA GLU A 203 3.26 -5.96 23.61
C GLU A 203 2.55 -4.61 23.76
N GLU A 204 2.84 -3.64 22.89
CA GLU A 204 2.18 -2.33 22.92
C GLU A 204 0.67 -2.45 22.69
N ARG A 205 0.26 -3.31 21.75
CA ARG A 205 -1.17 -3.60 21.49
C ARG A 205 -1.85 -4.23 22.71
N LYS A 206 -1.19 -5.17 23.40
CA LYS A 206 -1.71 -5.78 24.64
C LYS A 206 -1.80 -4.77 25.78
N GLN A 207 -0.76 -3.94 25.94
CA GLN A 207 -0.70 -2.90 26.96
C GLN A 207 -1.84 -1.89 26.80
N MET A 208 -2.09 -1.40 25.58
CA MET A 208 -3.22 -0.51 25.28
C MET A 208 -4.58 -1.12 25.67
N ARG A 209 -4.78 -2.41 25.36
CA ARG A 209 -6.02 -3.13 25.74
C ARG A 209 -6.15 -3.36 27.24
N ALA A 210 -5.03 -3.51 27.95
CA ALA A 210 -5.02 -3.67 29.40
C ALA A 210 -5.31 -2.35 30.13
N GLU A 211 -4.80 -1.22 29.61
CA GLU A 211 -5.01 0.11 30.19
C GLU A 211 -6.44 0.63 30.02
N SER A 212 -7.12 0.25 28.93
CA SER A 212 -8.50 0.67 28.68
C SER A 212 -9.27 -0.34 27.84
N GLN A 213 -10.53 -0.60 28.20
CA GLN A 213 -11.44 -1.41 27.39
C GLN A 213 -11.85 -0.69 26.09
N ALA A 214 -11.97 0.63 26.11
CA ALA A 214 -12.29 1.44 24.93
C ALA A 214 -11.04 2.20 24.42
N PRO A 215 -10.86 2.39 23.10
CA PRO A 215 -9.76 3.20 22.57
C PRO A 215 -9.84 4.64 23.06
N ARG A 216 -8.74 5.19 23.58
CA ARG A 216 -8.71 6.57 24.14
C ARG A 216 -8.57 7.65 23.07
N ASN A 217 -8.04 7.30 21.90
CA ASN A 217 -7.83 8.20 20.77
C ASN A 217 -7.81 7.42 19.44
N SER A 218 -7.79 8.17 18.33
CA SER A 218 -7.77 7.62 16.96
C SER A 218 -6.57 6.69 16.70
N ARG A 219 -5.40 7.02 17.25
CA ARG A 219 -4.19 6.17 17.16
C ARG A 219 -4.41 4.82 17.83
N GLU A 220 -4.91 4.83 19.07
CA GLU A 220 -5.17 3.60 19.81
C GLU A 220 -6.25 2.76 19.12
N LEU A 221 -7.26 3.41 18.53
CA LEU A 221 -8.28 2.73 17.72
C LEU A 221 -7.64 2.01 16.52
N ALA A 222 -6.80 2.70 15.75
CA ALA A 222 -6.11 2.13 14.59
C ALA A 222 -5.20 0.96 14.99
N VAL A 223 -4.34 1.17 16.00
CA VAL A 223 -3.37 0.15 16.46
C VAL A 223 -4.08 -1.08 17.03
N ARG A 224 -5.15 -0.91 17.81
CA ARG A 224 -5.89 -2.04 18.40
C ARG A 224 -6.66 -2.86 17.35
N ASN A 225 -7.08 -2.22 16.26
CA ASN A 225 -7.90 -2.80 15.20
C ASN A 225 -7.10 -3.11 13.93
N GLN A 226 -5.77 -3.05 13.98
CA GLN A 226 -4.89 -3.38 12.87
C GLN A 226 -4.86 -4.90 12.67
N PHE A 227 -5.86 -5.42 11.97
CA PHE A 227 -5.99 -6.83 11.62
C PHE A 227 -5.82 -7.05 10.13
N PHE A 228 -5.02 -8.03 9.78
CA PHE A 228 -4.85 -8.46 8.40
C PHE A 228 -5.95 -9.45 8.02
N THR A 229 -6.65 -9.20 6.92
CA THR A 229 -7.58 -10.16 6.34
C THR A 229 -6.80 -11.29 5.67
N PRO A 230 -6.90 -12.55 6.15
CA PRO A 230 -6.16 -13.65 5.55
C PRO A 230 -6.47 -13.79 4.06
N ARG A 231 -5.46 -14.17 3.26
CA ARG A 231 -5.57 -14.26 1.80
C ARG A 231 -6.81 -15.03 1.34
N TYR A 232 -7.11 -16.19 1.93
CA TYR A 232 -8.28 -16.99 1.53
C TYR A 232 -9.60 -16.26 1.74
N VAL A 233 -9.71 -15.40 2.78
CA VAL A 233 -10.92 -14.60 3.04
C VAL A 233 -11.05 -13.50 1.98
N VAL A 234 -9.93 -12.85 1.64
CA VAL A 234 -9.90 -11.85 0.57
C VAL A 234 -10.36 -12.46 -0.75
N GLN A 235 -9.79 -13.60 -1.13
CA GLN A 235 -10.14 -14.32 -2.35
C GLN A 235 -11.61 -14.75 -2.33
N PHE A 236 -12.06 -15.42 -1.26
CA PHE A 236 -13.44 -15.87 -1.14
C PHE A 236 -14.45 -14.75 -1.30
N LEU A 237 -14.25 -13.61 -0.62
CA LEU A 237 -15.17 -12.48 -0.71
C LEU A 237 -15.13 -11.81 -2.08
N ALA A 238 -13.95 -11.63 -2.67
CA ALA A 238 -13.82 -10.97 -3.97
C ALA A 238 -14.32 -11.85 -5.13
N ASP A 239 -14.02 -13.16 -5.10
CA ASP A 239 -14.51 -14.15 -6.07
C ASP A 239 -16.04 -14.17 -6.05
N ASN A 240 -16.65 -14.19 -4.87
CA ASN A 240 -18.11 -14.23 -4.72
C ASN A 240 -18.78 -12.85 -4.75
N THR A 241 -18.03 -11.78 -5.03
CA THR A 241 -18.58 -10.44 -5.28
C THR A 241 -18.26 -9.99 -6.70
N LEU A 242 -17.07 -9.43 -6.94
CA LEU A 242 -16.65 -8.97 -8.26
C LEU A 242 -16.60 -10.12 -9.28
N GLY A 243 -16.02 -11.27 -8.90
CA GLY A 243 -15.97 -12.45 -9.77
C GLY A 243 -17.36 -12.95 -10.14
N ARG A 244 -18.25 -13.09 -9.14
CA ARG A 244 -19.65 -13.51 -9.33
C ARG A 244 -20.45 -12.51 -10.18
N ILE A 245 -20.27 -11.21 -9.96
CA ILE A 245 -20.88 -10.15 -10.79
C ILE A 245 -20.53 -10.38 -12.26
N TRP A 246 -19.25 -10.59 -12.55
CA TRP A 246 -18.79 -10.79 -13.93
C TRP A 246 -19.26 -12.13 -14.51
N TYR A 247 -19.17 -13.21 -13.73
CA TYR A 247 -19.68 -14.53 -14.10
C TYR A 247 -21.17 -14.50 -14.51
N GLU A 248 -22.00 -13.77 -13.77
CA GLU A 248 -23.42 -13.58 -14.08
C GLU A 248 -23.63 -12.75 -15.35
N MET A 249 -22.87 -11.66 -15.55
CA MET A 249 -22.91 -10.84 -16.78
C MET A 249 -22.52 -11.65 -18.02
N ARG A 250 -21.62 -12.61 -17.85
CA ARG A 250 -21.11 -13.49 -18.90
C ARG A 250 -21.87 -14.80 -19.02
N GLN A 251 -22.92 -15.02 -18.23
CA GLN A 251 -23.70 -16.26 -18.21
C GLN A 251 -22.81 -17.51 -18.11
N GLY A 252 -21.76 -17.43 -17.27
CA GLY A 252 -20.78 -18.49 -17.07
C GLY A 252 -19.65 -18.57 -18.10
N ASP A 253 -19.72 -17.83 -19.20
CA ASP A 253 -18.69 -17.79 -20.23
C ASP A 253 -17.58 -16.77 -19.91
N THR A 254 -16.79 -17.11 -18.90
CA THR A 254 -15.64 -16.34 -18.42
C THR A 254 -14.57 -17.28 -17.86
N GLN A 255 -13.30 -16.88 -17.96
CA GLN A 255 -12.17 -17.51 -17.28
C GLN A 255 -12.31 -17.42 -15.75
N LEU A 256 -13.04 -16.42 -15.23
CA LEU A 256 -13.29 -16.28 -13.79
C LEU A 256 -14.14 -17.41 -13.22
N ARG A 257 -14.75 -18.27 -14.04
CA ARG A 257 -15.43 -19.47 -13.56
C ARG A 257 -14.47 -20.40 -12.80
N ASP A 258 -13.18 -20.37 -13.10
CA ASP A 258 -12.18 -21.27 -12.54
C ASP A 258 -11.48 -20.69 -11.29
N LEU A 259 -12.02 -19.61 -10.71
CA LEU A 259 -11.56 -19.06 -9.43
C LEU A 259 -11.75 -20.07 -8.28
N ASP A 260 -10.72 -20.19 -7.43
CA ASP A 260 -10.63 -21.20 -6.36
C ASP A 260 -11.83 -21.20 -5.40
N TYR A 261 -12.37 -20.02 -5.09
CA TYR A 261 -13.41 -19.85 -4.08
C TYR A 261 -14.76 -19.42 -4.66
N LEU A 262 -14.89 -19.31 -5.99
CA LEU A 262 -16.17 -18.95 -6.61
C LEU A 262 -17.19 -20.08 -6.37
N VAL A 263 -18.25 -19.75 -5.65
CA VAL A 263 -19.37 -20.66 -5.42
C VAL A 263 -20.16 -20.79 -6.72
N ARG A 264 -20.19 -22.00 -7.26
CA ARG A 264 -20.95 -22.41 -8.43
C ARG A 264 -21.74 -23.66 -8.10
N ASN A 265 -22.96 -23.76 -8.64
CA ASN A 265 -23.70 -25.01 -8.60
C ASN A 265 -23.57 -25.74 -9.94
N THR A 266 -23.67 -27.06 -9.93
CA THR A 266 -23.52 -27.89 -11.14
C THR A 266 -24.65 -27.69 -12.15
N ASP A 267 -25.83 -27.29 -11.67
CA ASP A 267 -27.05 -27.18 -12.46
C ASP A 267 -27.56 -25.73 -12.48
N GLU A 268 -26.69 -24.76 -12.75
CA GLU A 268 -27.08 -23.35 -12.89
C GLU A 268 -27.74 -23.09 -14.24
N SER A 269 -28.91 -22.45 -14.23
CA SER A 269 -29.59 -21.93 -15.42
C SER A 269 -29.73 -20.42 -15.34
N PHE A 270 -29.15 -19.69 -16.29
CA PHE A 270 -29.20 -18.23 -16.34
C PHE A 270 -30.54 -17.74 -16.89
N LEU A 271 -31.20 -16.89 -16.10
CA LEU A 271 -32.42 -16.23 -16.51
C LEU A 271 -32.14 -15.20 -17.60
N SER A 272 -33.11 -15.03 -18.50
CA SER A 272 -33.13 -13.98 -19.52
C SER A 272 -33.64 -12.66 -18.95
N GLU A 273 -33.42 -11.56 -19.66
CA GLU A 273 -33.92 -10.24 -19.27
C GLU A 273 -35.44 -10.26 -19.03
N GLY A 274 -35.86 -9.69 -17.89
CA GLY A 274 -37.27 -9.65 -17.47
C GLY A 274 -37.81 -10.91 -16.80
N GLN A 275 -37.04 -12.00 -16.73
CA GLN A 275 -37.41 -13.19 -15.94
C GLN A 275 -37.05 -12.97 -14.45
N ILE A 276 -37.99 -13.28 -13.57
CA ILE A 276 -37.82 -13.17 -12.12
C ILE A 276 -37.78 -14.59 -11.55
N PRO A 277 -36.79 -14.95 -10.70
CA PRO A 277 -36.82 -16.24 -10.04
C PRO A 277 -38.08 -16.36 -9.17
N PRO A 278 -38.73 -17.54 -9.10
CA PRO A 278 -39.89 -17.73 -8.25
C PRO A 278 -39.53 -17.36 -6.81
N ARG A 279 -40.33 -16.50 -6.17
CA ARG A 279 -40.13 -16.14 -4.75
C ARG A 279 -40.27 -17.40 -3.91
N SER A 280 -39.21 -17.76 -3.20
CA SER A 280 -39.29 -18.74 -2.11
C SER A 280 -40.12 -18.11 -0.99
N GLU A 281 -41.41 -18.46 -0.89
CA GLU A 281 -42.23 -18.07 0.26
C GLU A 281 -41.79 -18.87 1.50
N GLY A 282 -40.92 -18.27 2.32
CA GLY A 282 -40.71 -18.67 3.71
C GLY A 282 -39.74 -19.84 3.93
N GLY A 283 -38.84 -19.66 4.90
CA GLY A 283 -37.94 -20.71 5.37
C GLY A 283 -37.06 -20.22 6.52
N ASP A 284 -37.68 -19.89 7.64
CA ASP A 284 -37.02 -19.77 8.93
C ASP A 284 -36.29 -21.09 9.21
N GLY A 285 -34.95 -21.06 9.22
CA GLY A 285 -34.08 -21.99 9.97
C GLY A 285 -34.29 -23.51 9.92
N SER A 286 -34.97 -24.09 8.93
CA SER A 286 -35.07 -25.54 8.79
C SER A 286 -34.33 -26.01 7.54
N SER A 287 -33.37 -26.90 7.77
CA SER A 287 -32.69 -27.71 6.76
C SER A 287 -33.71 -28.62 6.08
N GLY A 288 -34.42 -28.08 5.08
CA GLY A 288 -35.23 -28.84 4.15
C GLY A 288 -34.35 -29.36 3.03
N GLU A 289 -34.30 -30.68 2.88
CA GLU A 289 -33.73 -31.37 1.73
C GLU A 289 -34.37 -30.80 0.46
N THR A 290 -33.58 -30.06 -0.33
CA THR A 290 -34.00 -29.54 -1.62
C THR A 290 -33.97 -30.71 -2.60
N ASP A 291 -35.10 -30.94 -3.29
CA ASP A 291 -35.21 -31.97 -4.31
C ASP A 291 -34.13 -31.74 -5.38
N ALA A 292 -33.21 -32.68 -5.54
CA ALA A 292 -31.95 -32.52 -6.27
C ALA A 292 -32.11 -32.51 -7.81
N SER A 293 -33.28 -32.11 -8.31
CA SER A 293 -33.64 -32.25 -9.73
C SER A 293 -34.02 -30.95 -10.45
N GLU A 294 -34.20 -29.83 -9.74
CA GLU A 294 -34.50 -28.53 -10.37
C GLU A 294 -33.23 -27.68 -10.52
N PRO A 295 -33.00 -27.06 -11.70
CA PRO A 295 -31.82 -26.22 -11.90
C PRO A 295 -31.88 -24.97 -11.02
N ILE A 296 -30.74 -24.59 -10.45
CA ILE A 296 -30.61 -23.37 -9.67
C ILE A 296 -30.66 -22.18 -10.62
N LEU A 297 -31.70 -21.37 -10.47
CA LEU A 297 -31.93 -20.21 -11.32
C LEU A 297 -31.02 -19.05 -10.91
N VAL A 298 -30.13 -18.65 -11.82
CA VAL A 298 -29.25 -17.48 -11.64
C VAL A 298 -29.93 -16.26 -12.25
N PRO A 299 -30.09 -15.15 -11.50
CA PRO A 299 -30.75 -13.96 -12.01
C PRO A 299 -30.01 -13.36 -13.21
N PHE A 300 -30.77 -12.81 -14.16
CA PHE A 300 -30.20 -12.07 -15.28
C PHE A 300 -29.43 -10.85 -14.78
N ARG A 301 -28.21 -10.65 -15.31
CA ARG A 301 -27.41 -9.45 -15.05
C ARG A 301 -26.97 -8.82 -16.36
N ALA A 302 -27.41 -7.59 -16.60
CA ALA A 302 -27.00 -6.84 -17.79
C ALA A 302 -25.49 -6.59 -17.78
N LYS A 303 -24.86 -6.75 -18.95
CA LYS A 303 -23.44 -6.44 -19.16
C LYS A 303 -23.16 -4.97 -18.88
N LYS A 304 -21.94 -4.68 -18.42
CA LYS A 304 -21.42 -3.33 -18.20
C LYS A 304 -20.03 -3.21 -18.80
N ASP A 305 -19.68 -2.02 -19.24
CA ASP A 305 -18.29 -1.72 -19.56
C ASP A 305 -17.47 -1.78 -18.26
N PRO A 306 -16.29 -2.42 -18.26
CA PRO A 306 -15.45 -2.52 -17.07
C PRO A 306 -15.11 -1.16 -16.44
N ARG A 307 -15.03 -0.07 -17.22
CA ARG A 307 -14.75 1.28 -16.72
C ARG A 307 -15.88 1.85 -15.85
N ASP A 308 -17.05 1.22 -15.86
CA ASP A 308 -18.20 1.64 -15.05
C ASP A 308 -18.36 0.79 -13.77
N ILE A 309 -17.54 -0.26 -13.60
CA ILE A 309 -17.53 -1.10 -12.39
C ILE A 309 -16.70 -0.42 -11.31
N ARG A 310 -17.31 -0.09 -10.17
CA ARG A 310 -16.61 0.55 -9.04
C ARG A 310 -16.49 -0.40 -7.87
N VAL A 311 -15.27 -0.50 -7.33
CA VAL A 311 -14.93 -1.27 -6.13
C VAL A 311 -14.51 -0.28 -5.05
N LEU A 312 -15.18 -0.35 -3.90
CA LEU A 312 -14.86 0.47 -2.73
C LEU A 312 -14.48 -0.44 -1.56
N ASP A 313 -13.28 -0.23 -1.04
CA ASP A 313 -12.87 -0.74 0.27
C ASP A 313 -12.84 0.42 1.29
N PRO A 314 -13.85 0.54 2.17
CA PRO A 314 -13.99 1.67 3.08
C PRO A 314 -13.07 1.61 4.32
N ALA A 315 -12.31 0.52 4.48
CA ALA A 315 -11.34 0.33 5.55
C ALA A 315 -10.13 -0.45 4.99
N CYS A 316 -9.49 0.14 3.98
CA CYS A 316 -8.66 -0.62 3.05
C CYS A 316 -7.34 -1.13 3.65
N GLY A 317 -6.91 -0.58 4.79
CA GLY A 317 -5.64 -0.93 5.40
C GLY A 317 -4.50 -0.78 4.39
N SER A 318 -3.75 -1.86 4.19
CA SER A 318 -2.68 -1.95 3.18
C SER A 318 -3.15 -2.33 1.76
N GLY A 319 -4.46 -2.40 1.52
CA GLY A 319 -5.05 -2.55 0.19
C GLY A 319 -5.25 -3.98 -0.30
N HIS A 320 -5.34 -4.99 0.57
CA HIS A 320 -5.38 -6.40 0.16
C HIS A 320 -6.55 -6.75 -0.77
N PHE A 321 -7.75 -6.26 -0.47
CA PHE A 321 -8.91 -6.43 -1.36
C PHE A 321 -8.71 -5.72 -2.70
N LEU A 322 -8.16 -4.50 -2.68
CA LEU A 322 -7.90 -3.71 -3.89
C LEU A 322 -6.87 -4.39 -4.79
N LEU A 323 -5.81 -4.96 -4.22
CA LEU A 323 -4.80 -5.71 -4.96
C LEU A 323 -5.38 -6.94 -5.64
N TYR A 324 -6.23 -7.71 -4.95
CA TYR A 324 -6.84 -8.89 -5.56
C TYR A 324 -7.93 -8.52 -6.58
N ALA A 325 -8.73 -7.49 -6.30
CA ALA A 325 -9.69 -6.95 -7.25
C ALA A 325 -9.01 -6.42 -8.53
N PHE A 326 -7.80 -5.87 -8.42
CA PHE A 326 -7.00 -5.48 -9.58
C PHE A 326 -6.78 -6.65 -10.54
N ASP A 327 -6.40 -7.82 -10.02
CA ASP A 327 -6.15 -9.02 -10.84
C ASP A 327 -7.43 -9.49 -11.55
N LEU A 328 -8.55 -9.53 -10.81
CA LEU A 328 -9.85 -9.87 -11.40
C LEU A 328 -10.23 -8.88 -12.51
N LEU A 329 -10.01 -7.58 -12.26
CA LEU A 329 -10.29 -6.54 -13.25
C LEU A 329 -9.44 -6.69 -14.50
N GLN A 330 -8.18 -7.11 -14.41
CA GLN A 330 -7.36 -7.35 -15.61
C GLN A 330 -8.02 -8.37 -16.54
N THR A 331 -8.51 -9.49 -16.00
CA THR A 331 -9.25 -10.49 -16.77
C THR A 331 -10.54 -9.91 -17.33
N ILE A 332 -11.30 -9.18 -16.51
CA ILE A 332 -12.56 -8.53 -16.91
C ILE A 332 -12.35 -7.59 -18.10
N TYR A 333 -11.32 -6.74 -18.07
CA TYR A 333 -11.02 -5.82 -19.17
C TYR A 333 -10.70 -6.54 -20.47
N CYS A 334 -9.90 -7.63 -20.41
CA CYS A 334 -9.58 -8.43 -21.58
C CYS A 334 -10.84 -9.08 -22.17
N GLU A 335 -11.65 -9.77 -21.36
CA GLU A 335 -12.86 -10.44 -21.82
C GLU A 335 -13.94 -9.47 -22.32
N ALA A 336 -14.02 -8.29 -21.72
CA ALA A 336 -14.92 -7.24 -22.18
C ALA A 336 -14.50 -6.68 -23.54
N TRP A 337 -13.19 -6.51 -23.77
CA TRP A 337 -12.69 -6.06 -25.06
C TRP A 337 -12.89 -7.14 -26.13
N GLU A 338 -12.76 -8.42 -25.80
CA GLU A 338 -12.99 -9.56 -26.71
C GLU A 338 -14.47 -9.79 -27.05
N ASP A 339 -15.39 -9.18 -26.32
CA ASP A 339 -16.83 -9.30 -26.54
C ASP A 339 -17.37 -8.16 -27.41
N GLU A 340 -17.82 -8.47 -28.62
CA GLU A 340 -18.43 -7.49 -29.53
C GLU A 340 -19.74 -6.91 -29.02
N SER A 341 -20.40 -7.58 -28.07
CA SER A 341 -21.64 -7.12 -27.43
C SER A 341 -21.42 -6.32 -26.15
N SER A 342 -20.16 -6.05 -25.77
CA SER A 342 -19.84 -5.17 -24.64
C SER A 342 -20.43 -3.77 -24.86
N PRO A 343 -21.14 -3.21 -23.86
CA PRO A 343 -21.78 -1.90 -24.01
C PRO A 343 -20.76 -0.76 -24.04
N GLU A 344 -21.20 0.43 -24.45
CA GLU A 344 -20.43 1.67 -24.32
C GLU A 344 -20.28 2.06 -22.84
N SER A 345 -19.12 2.60 -22.47
CA SER A 345 -18.91 3.11 -21.12
C SER A 345 -19.75 4.36 -20.87
N GLU A 346 -20.41 4.42 -19.71
CA GLU A 346 -21.13 5.60 -19.21
C GLU A 346 -20.20 6.82 -19.06
N VAL A 347 -18.90 6.60 -18.84
CA VAL A 347 -17.90 7.66 -18.65
C VAL A 347 -17.39 8.24 -19.97
N THR A 348 -17.26 7.42 -21.02
CA THR A 348 -16.63 7.84 -22.29
C THR A 348 -17.58 7.87 -23.48
N ALA A 349 -18.78 7.31 -23.36
CA ALA A 349 -19.74 7.09 -24.44
C ALA A 349 -19.15 6.31 -25.64
N ARG A 350 -18.16 5.45 -25.37
CA ARG A 350 -17.43 4.64 -26.35
C ARG A 350 -17.18 3.25 -25.80
N THR A 351 -17.07 2.25 -26.67
CA THR A 351 -16.68 0.88 -26.28
C THR A 351 -15.16 0.76 -26.14
N LEU A 352 -14.70 -0.26 -25.42
CA LEU A 352 -13.25 -0.52 -25.30
C LEU A 352 -12.57 -0.70 -26.67
N ARG A 353 -13.21 -1.37 -27.64
CA ARG A 353 -12.63 -1.55 -28.98
C ARG A 353 -12.52 -0.26 -29.79
N GLN A 354 -13.39 0.71 -29.53
CA GLN A 354 -13.31 2.03 -30.18
C GLN A 354 -12.16 2.86 -29.62
N ASP A 355 -11.82 2.68 -28.34
CA ASP A 355 -10.71 3.41 -27.70
C ASP A 355 -9.36 2.70 -27.87
N TYR A 356 -9.39 1.37 -27.93
CA TYR A 356 -8.22 0.51 -28.02
C TYR A 356 -8.40 -0.44 -29.21
N PRO A 357 -7.84 -0.10 -30.39
CA PRO A 357 -8.10 -0.84 -31.64
C PRO A 357 -7.51 -2.24 -31.66
N ASP A 358 -6.49 -2.51 -30.83
CA ASP A 358 -5.84 -3.81 -30.71
C ASP A 358 -5.60 -4.18 -29.23
N ILE A 359 -5.46 -5.48 -28.96
CA ILE A 359 -5.27 -6.00 -27.60
C ILE A 359 -4.02 -5.44 -26.93
N GLY A 360 -2.95 -5.16 -27.69
CA GLY A 360 -1.73 -4.57 -27.13
C GLY A 360 -1.97 -3.17 -26.59
N SER A 361 -2.68 -2.34 -27.34
CA SER A 361 -3.08 -0.99 -26.91
C SER A 361 -3.96 -1.02 -25.65
N LEU A 362 -4.86 -2.01 -25.54
CA LEU A 362 -5.65 -2.23 -24.32
C LEU A 362 -4.76 -2.68 -23.15
N SER A 363 -3.98 -3.74 -23.34
CA SER A 363 -3.16 -4.32 -22.27
C SER A 363 -2.15 -3.30 -21.71
N ALA A 364 -1.66 -2.38 -22.54
CA ALA A 364 -0.82 -1.27 -22.10
C ALA A 364 -1.58 -0.20 -21.30
N ALA A 365 -2.89 -0.06 -21.48
CA ALA A 365 -3.73 0.93 -20.80
C ALA A 365 -4.44 0.39 -19.54
N VAL A 366 -4.73 -0.91 -19.48
CA VAL A 366 -5.52 -1.56 -18.42
C VAL A 366 -5.06 -1.22 -17.00
N PRO A 367 -3.76 -1.26 -16.66
CA PRO A 367 -3.33 -0.90 -15.31
C PRO A 367 -3.74 0.52 -14.90
N SER A 368 -3.62 1.49 -15.82
CA SER A 368 -4.08 2.87 -15.58
C SER A 368 -5.59 2.98 -15.51
N LEU A 369 -6.31 2.26 -16.37
CA LEU A 369 -7.78 2.26 -16.38
C LEU A 369 -8.34 1.72 -15.05
N ILE A 370 -7.77 0.63 -14.54
CA ILE A 370 -8.16 0.02 -13.26
C ILE A 370 -7.99 1.02 -12.11
N LEU A 371 -6.82 1.66 -12.02
CA LEU A 371 -6.56 2.64 -10.95
C LEU A 371 -7.45 3.89 -11.06
N ARG A 372 -7.80 4.30 -12.29
CA ARG A 372 -8.58 5.52 -12.53
C ARG A 372 -10.08 5.34 -12.32
N HIS A 373 -10.62 4.21 -12.76
CA HIS A 373 -12.07 4.02 -12.87
C HIS A 373 -12.65 3.08 -11.84
N ASN A 374 -11.86 2.11 -11.37
CA ASN A 374 -12.41 0.98 -10.65
C ASN A 374 -12.14 1.01 -9.15
N LEU A 375 -10.90 1.22 -8.74
CA LEU A 375 -10.47 0.95 -7.36
C LEU A 375 -10.47 2.19 -6.47
N HIS A 376 -11.24 2.12 -5.38
CA HIS A 376 -11.34 3.18 -4.38
C HIS A 376 -11.10 2.62 -2.98
N GLY A 377 -10.29 3.30 -2.19
CA GLY A 377 -9.96 2.92 -0.83
C GLY A 377 -10.06 4.10 0.12
N ILE A 378 -10.59 3.86 1.33
CA ILE A 378 -10.61 4.81 2.43
C ILE A 378 -10.00 4.11 3.65
N ASP A 379 -9.17 4.83 4.40
CA ASP A 379 -8.71 4.36 5.71
C ASP A 379 -8.61 5.56 6.67
N ILE A 380 -8.84 5.29 7.96
CA ILE A 380 -8.70 6.29 9.01
C ILE A 380 -7.23 6.57 9.33
N ASP A 381 -6.36 5.58 9.15
CA ASP A 381 -4.91 5.72 9.31
C ASP A 381 -4.29 6.16 7.98
N THR A 382 -3.83 7.41 7.94
CA THR A 382 -3.16 7.99 6.77
C THR A 382 -1.96 7.16 6.34
N ARG A 383 -1.28 6.50 7.27
CA ARG A 383 -0.13 5.62 7.00
C ARG A 383 -0.58 4.37 6.26
N ALA A 384 -1.69 3.75 6.67
CA ALA A 384 -2.24 2.60 5.97
C ALA A 384 -2.58 2.95 4.51
N ALA A 385 -3.25 4.09 4.31
CA ALA A 385 -3.59 4.59 2.98
C ALA A 385 -2.36 4.87 2.10
N GLN A 386 -1.26 5.37 2.69
CA GLN A 386 0.02 5.55 1.98
C GLN A 386 0.61 4.21 1.51
N ILE A 387 0.58 3.20 2.39
CA ILE A 387 1.07 1.86 2.07
C ILE A 387 0.22 1.20 0.99
N ALA A 388 -1.12 1.32 1.07
CA ALA A 388 -2.02 0.86 0.03
C ALA A 388 -1.74 1.54 -1.32
N ALA A 389 -1.52 2.86 -1.33
CA ALA A 389 -1.19 3.59 -2.56
C ALA A 389 0.09 3.08 -3.22
N LEU A 390 1.15 2.84 -2.44
CA LEU A 390 2.40 2.27 -2.96
C LEU A 390 2.20 0.83 -3.45
N ALA A 391 1.47 -0.01 -2.70
CA ALA A 391 1.20 -1.39 -3.11
C ALA A 391 0.42 -1.43 -4.44
N MET A 392 -0.60 -0.59 -4.58
CA MET A 392 -1.37 -0.45 -5.82
C MET A 392 -0.53 0.06 -6.99
N TRP A 393 0.36 1.03 -6.75
CA TRP A 393 1.28 1.51 -7.77
C TRP A 393 2.23 0.40 -8.23
N MET A 394 2.84 -0.35 -7.30
CA MET A 394 3.69 -1.50 -7.66
C MET A 394 2.92 -2.58 -8.40
N ARG A 395 1.65 -2.82 -8.05
CA ARG A 395 0.79 -3.77 -8.76
C ARG A 395 0.50 -3.32 -10.18
N ALA A 396 0.25 -2.02 -10.40
CA ALA A 396 0.09 -1.48 -11.75
C ALA A 396 1.40 -1.56 -12.56
N GLN A 397 2.55 -1.29 -11.94
CA GLN A 397 3.86 -1.44 -12.59
C GLN A 397 4.13 -2.90 -13.03
N ARG A 398 3.71 -3.87 -12.21
CA ARG A 398 3.72 -5.29 -12.60
C ARG A 398 2.77 -5.54 -13.78
N GLY A 399 1.54 -5.01 -13.73
CA GLY A 399 0.59 -5.13 -14.84
C GLY A 399 1.14 -4.61 -16.17
N PHE A 400 1.86 -3.47 -16.16
CA PHE A 400 2.56 -2.97 -17.35
C PHE A 400 3.71 -3.87 -17.80
N LYS A 401 4.48 -4.45 -16.87
CA LYS A 401 5.56 -5.39 -17.19
C LYS A 401 4.99 -6.65 -17.85
N ASP A 402 3.92 -7.19 -17.28
CA ASP A 402 3.27 -8.42 -17.73
C ASP A 402 2.60 -8.24 -19.11
N SER A 403 2.17 -7.02 -19.46
CA SER A 403 1.69 -6.67 -20.81
C SER A 403 2.80 -6.33 -21.82
N GLY A 404 4.07 -6.38 -21.42
CA GLY A 404 5.21 -6.09 -22.28
C GLY A 404 5.50 -4.60 -22.48
N THR A 405 4.85 -3.71 -21.73
CA THR A 405 5.11 -2.26 -21.79
C THR A 405 6.44 -1.92 -21.13
N ALA A 406 7.40 -1.46 -21.95
CA ALA A 406 8.71 -1.02 -21.48
C ALA A 406 8.58 0.16 -20.51
N ARG A 407 9.49 0.25 -19.52
CA ARG A 407 9.40 1.22 -18.42
C ARG A 407 9.30 2.67 -18.91
N GLY A 408 10.00 3.04 -19.98
CA GLY A 408 9.96 4.40 -20.55
C GLY A 408 8.65 4.76 -21.24
N ASP A 409 7.85 3.76 -21.63
CA ASP A 409 6.57 3.92 -22.32
C ASP A 409 5.37 3.81 -21.36
N ARG A 410 5.62 3.50 -20.09
CA ARG A 410 4.56 3.39 -19.09
C ARG A 410 3.98 4.79 -18.80
N PRO A 411 2.65 4.97 -18.86
CA PRO A 411 2.05 6.24 -18.51
C PRO A 411 2.30 6.55 -17.03
N ALA A 412 2.58 7.81 -16.73
CA ALA A 412 2.68 8.27 -15.34
C ALA A 412 1.32 8.09 -14.65
N ILE A 413 1.31 7.42 -13.50
CA ILE A 413 0.10 7.26 -12.70
C ILE A 413 -0.13 8.56 -11.95
N GLN A 414 -1.06 9.37 -12.46
CA GLN A 414 -1.49 10.62 -11.85
C GLN A 414 -2.89 10.45 -11.25
N LYS A 415 -3.12 11.06 -10.10
CA LYS A 415 -4.44 11.14 -9.46
C LYS A 415 -5.01 12.55 -9.62
#